data_AF-A0A960X5F7-F1
#
_entry.id   AF-A0A960X5F7-F1
#
_cell.length_a   1.000
_cell.length_b   1.000
_cell.length_c   1.000
_cell.angle_alpha   90.00
_cell.angle_beta   90.00
_cell.angle_gamma   90.00
#
_symmetry.space_group_name_H-M   'P 1'
#
loop_
_entity.id
_entity.type
_entity.pdbx_description
1 polymer ?
#
loop_
_entity_poly.entity_id
_entity_poly.type
_entity_poly.pdbx_seq_one_letter_code
_entity_poly.pdbx_strand_id
1 'polypeptide(L)'
;MKRSLYRYARPFQGGIREGILIRLESDSGRVGWGEVAPLPGYSKETLEEALEDLIEGTDSGYPSVQWGRAAAILDLLSPLEVESIPVRTLHQDKIKVGHLTLTEAIAKLETQEAVGVDMNQQWSLKDALSLAQHFPHLEYFEEPLKAGEDQKAFPYPVALDESLREETPHYPNVQAHVIKPTLSGYPLPEKTKGVDFILSSSYESEIGIYQIAKLAFRLNLPLKPMGLGTCHLFEDSLFEETPQLKHGKLYFPKKWSLKTEKVQVILDECV
;
A
#
# COMPACT_ATOMS: atom_id res chain seq x y z
N MET A 1 -9.30 12.88 25.66
CA MET A 1 -8.46 12.71 24.45
C MET A 1 -8.91 13.74 23.42
N LYS A 2 -8.04 14.31 22.59
CA LYS A 2 -8.42 15.23 21.53
C LYS A 2 -8.38 14.52 20.17
N ARG A 3 -9.38 14.77 19.31
CA ARG A 3 -9.48 14.23 17.96
C ARG A 3 -9.60 15.38 16.96
N SER A 4 -8.81 15.31 15.89
CA SER A 4 -8.88 16.27 14.79
C SER A 4 -8.94 15.53 13.45
N LEU A 5 -9.74 16.05 12.51
CA LEU A 5 -9.84 15.55 11.13
C LEU A 5 -9.43 16.65 10.16
N TYR A 6 -8.55 16.32 9.22
CA TYR A 6 -8.06 17.25 8.20
C TYR A 6 -8.29 16.66 6.81
N ARG A 7 -9.03 17.35 5.95
CA ARG A 7 -9.16 16.96 4.54
C ARG A 7 -8.02 17.56 3.74
N TYR A 8 -7.45 16.80 2.81
CA TYR A 8 -6.50 17.31 1.83
C TYR A 8 -6.92 16.94 0.41
N ALA A 9 -6.46 17.74 -0.54
CA ALA A 9 -6.52 17.49 -1.96
C ALA A 9 -5.21 17.99 -2.55
N ARG A 10 -4.44 17.11 -3.19
CA ARG A 10 -3.09 17.46 -3.66
C ARG A 10 -2.81 16.95 -5.08
N PRO A 11 -1.99 17.67 -5.88
CA PRO A 11 -1.58 17.22 -7.20
C PRO A 11 -0.90 15.86 -7.13
N PHE A 12 -1.30 14.98 -8.04
CA PHE A 12 -0.79 13.62 -8.18
C PHE A 12 -0.62 13.32 -9.67
N GLN A 13 0.37 12.51 -10.04
CA GLN A 13 0.55 12.10 -11.42
C GLN A 13 -0.70 11.33 -11.90
N GLY A 14 -1.50 11.99 -12.74
CA GLY A 14 -2.80 11.45 -13.20
C GLY A 14 -4.03 12.13 -12.58
N GLY A 15 -3.87 13.23 -11.83
CA GLY A 15 -4.99 14.08 -11.40
C GLY A 15 -4.80 14.68 -10.02
N ILE A 16 -5.81 14.51 -9.16
CA ILE A 16 -5.81 14.97 -7.77
C ILE A 16 -6.00 13.76 -6.89
N ARG A 17 -5.20 13.68 -5.82
CA ARG A 17 -5.38 12.68 -4.77
C ARG A 17 -5.92 13.37 -3.52
N GLU A 18 -7.05 12.87 -3.04
CA GLU A 18 -7.72 13.39 -1.85
C GLU A 18 -7.72 12.35 -0.72
N GLY A 19 -7.85 12.83 0.51
CA GLY A 19 -7.95 11.98 1.70
C GLY A 19 -8.18 12.78 2.96
N ILE A 20 -8.29 12.08 4.09
CA ILE A 20 -8.51 12.63 5.42
C ILE A 20 -7.42 12.12 6.36
N LEU A 21 -6.79 13.05 7.07
CA LEU A 21 -5.87 12.75 8.16
C LEU A 21 -6.65 12.71 9.47
N ILE A 22 -6.44 11.66 10.25
CA ILE A 22 -6.92 11.53 11.63
C ILE A 22 -5.75 11.87 12.54
N ARG A 23 -5.95 12.81 13.46
CA ARG A 23 -5.00 13.09 14.55
C ARG A 23 -5.67 12.82 15.88
N LEU A 24 -5.08 11.93 16.66
CA LEU A 24 -5.48 11.68 18.04
C LEU A 24 -4.40 12.20 18.98
N GLU A 25 -4.80 12.88 20.04
CA GLU A 25 -3.89 13.39 21.07
C GLU A 25 -4.38 12.97 22.46
N SER A 26 -3.55 12.23 23.18
CA SER A 26 -3.83 11.87 24.57
C SER A 26 -3.65 13.06 25.51
N ASP A 27 -4.22 12.97 26.71
CA ASP A 27 -4.10 14.02 27.74
C ASP A 27 -2.63 14.22 28.21
N SER A 28 -1.75 13.23 27.97
CA SER A 28 -0.31 13.35 28.21
C SER A 28 0.46 13.98 27.04
N GLY A 29 -0.21 14.49 26.01
CA GLY A 29 0.38 15.12 24.84
C GLY A 29 0.94 14.17 23.78
N ARG A 30 0.78 12.84 23.92
CA ARG A 30 1.15 11.90 22.85
C ARG A 30 0.19 12.03 21.68
N VAL A 31 0.72 11.91 20.47
CA VAL A 31 -0.04 12.05 19.22
C VAL A 31 0.06 10.77 18.40
N GLY A 32 -1.06 10.30 17.86
CA GLY A 32 -1.11 9.25 16.85
C GLY A 32 -1.80 9.76 15.59
N TRP A 33 -1.28 9.34 14.44
CA TRP A 33 -1.83 9.73 13.14
C TRP A 33 -2.40 8.54 12.38
N GLY A 34 -3.50 8.79 11.67
CA GLY A 34 -4.18 7.89 10.74
C GLY A 34 -4.41 8.58 9.41
N GLU A 35 -4.50 7.80 8.33
CA GLU A 35 -4.92 8.32 7.02
C GLU A 35 -6.07 7.47 6.46
N VAL A 36 -7.09 8.16 5.96
CA VAL A 36 -8.24 7.60 5.27
C VAL A 36 -8.24 8.17 3.86
N ALA A 37 -7.80 7.35 2.91
CA ALA A 37 -7.64 7.76 1.53
C ALA A 37 -8.27 6.71 0.59
N PRO A 38 -9.61 6.61 0.48
CA PRO A 38 -10.23 5.71 -0.48
C PRO A 38 -9.69 5.95 -1.90
N LEU A 39 -9.44 4.91 -2.67
CA LEU A 39 -8.95 4.99 -4.04
C LEU A 39 -10.14 4.87 -5.02
N PRO A 40 -10.48 5.93 -5.78
CA PRO A 40 -11.62 5.91 -6.70
C PRO A 40 -11.57 4.72 -7.67
N GLY A 41 -12.69 4.00 -7.79
CA GLY A 41 -12.82 2.80 -8.62
C GLY A 41 -12.27 1.50 -8.00
N TYR A 42 -11.58 1.57 -6.86
CA TYR A 42 -10.99 0.40 -6.20
C TYR A 42 -11.44 0.20 -4.75
N SER A 43 -11.63 1.29 -4.00
CA SER A 43 -12.23 1.26 -2.66
C SER A 43 -13.74 1.02 -2.74
N LYS A 44 -14.32 0.52 -1.64
CA LYS A 44 -15.76 0.27 -1.54
C LYS A 44 -16.55 1.56 -1.34
N GLU A 45 -15.90 2.55 -0.76
CA GLU A 45 -16.43 3.84 -0.34
C GLU A 45 -15.80 4.99 -1.13
N THR A 46 -16.55 6.06 -1.25
CA THR A 46 -16.08 7.38 -1.65
C THR A 46 -15.44 8.11 -0.48
N LEU A 47 -14.74 9.21 -0.77
CA LEU A 47 -14.17 10.07 0.28
C LEU A 47 -15.26 10.67 1.19
N GLU A 48 -16.42 10.99 0.63
CA GLU A 48 -17.47 11.66 1.39
C GLU A 48 -18.20 10.68 2.30
N GLU A 49 -18.48 9.46 1.84
CA GLU A 49 -18.99 8.38 2.70
C GLU A 49 -18.01 8.07 3.84
N ALA A 50 -16.70 8.04 3.55
CA ALA A 50 -15.67 7.84 4.56
C ALA A 50 -15.63 9.01 5.57
N LEU A 51 -15.85 10.25 5.12
CA LEU A 51 -15.88 11.42 5.99
C LEU A 51 -17.11 11.42 6.91
N GLU A 52 -18.29 11.12 6.36
CA GLU A 52 -19.54 11.02 7.11
C GLU A 52 -19.40 9.95 8.22
N ASP A 53 -18.92 8.76 7.88
CA ASP A 53 -18.67 7.67 8.84
C ASP A 53 -17.66 8.07 9.94
N LEU A 54 -16.61 8.79 9.57
CA LEU A 54 -15.66 9.32 10.53
C LEU A 54 -16.32 10.30 11.50
N ILE A 55 -17.19 11.19 11.04
CA ILE A 55 -17.89 12.18 11.87
C ILE A 55 -18.89 11.48 12.79
N GLU A 56 -19.65 10.50 12.30
CA GLU A 56 -20.64 9.76 13.10
C GLU A 56 -19.99 8.95 14.23
N GLY A 57 -18.75 8.47 14.04
CA GLY A 57 -17.99 7.85 15.14
C GLY A 57 -18.35 6.39 15.44
N THR A 58 -19.12 5.72 14.56
CA THR A 58 -19.62 4.34 14.74
C THR A 58 -18.66 3.28 14.22
N ASP A 59 -18.91 2.00 14.49
CA ASP A 59 -18.14 0.91 13.87
C ASP A 59 -18.30 0.94 12.34
N SER A 60 -17.19 1.17 11.64
CA SER A 60 -17.22 1.39 10.19
C SER A 60 -17.19 0.09 9.40
N GLY A 61 -18.02 0.01 8.36
CA GLY A 61 -17.92 -1.02 7.32
C GLY A 61 -16.90 -0.71 6.22
N TYR A 62 -16.30 0.49 6.24
CA TYR A 62 -15.45 1.00 5.17
C TYR A 62 -13.96 0.68 5.41
N PRO A 63 -13.30 -0.07 4.50
CA PRO A 63 -11.91 -0.47 4.65
C PRO A 63 -10.93 0.67 4.97
N SER A 64 -10.98 1.78 4.24
CA SER A 64 -10.03 2.87 4.46
C SER A 64 -10.25 3.55 5.82
N VAL A 65 -11.50 3.65 6.29
CA VAL A 65 -11.83 4.20 7.60
C VAL A 65 -11.35 3.27 8.72
N GLN A 66 -11.61 1.96 8.59
CA GLN A 66 -11.10 0.95 9.52
C GLN A 66 -9.58 1.03 9.64
N TRP A 67 -8.88 1.09 8.51
CA TRP A 67 -7.42 1.19 8.49
C TRP A 67 -6.93 2.51 9.10
N GLY A 68 -7.46 3.65 8.67
CA GLY A 68 -7.01 4.96 9.17
C GLY A 68 -7.20 5.11 10.67
N ARG A 69 -8.34 4.66 11.21
CA ARG A 69 -8.58 4.64 12.67
C ARG A 69 -7.62 3.71 13.39
N ALA A 70 -7.46 2.48 12.90
CA ALA A 70 -6.54 1.52 13.50
C ALA A 70 -5.09 2.04 13.51
N ALA A 71 -4.65 2.65 12.40
CA ALA A 71 -3.34 3.27 12.29
C ALA A 71 -3.15 4.40 13.32
N ALA A 72 -4.13 5.31 13.45
CA ALA A 72 -4.09 6.38 14.46
C ALA A 72 -4.00 5.85 15.89
N ILE A 73 -4.81 4.84 16.22
CA ILE A 73 -4.84 4.20 17.54
C ILE A 73 -3.53 3.46 17.81
N LEU A 74 -3.02 2.69 16.85
CA LEU A 74 -1.75 1.97 16.98
C LEU A 74 -0.58 2.93 17.20
N ASP A 75 -0.56 4.05 16.48
CA ASP A 75 0.51 5.04 16.61
C ASP A 75 0.43 5.81 17.95
N LEU A 76 -0.79 6.04 18.47
CA LEU A 76 -1.00 6.68 19.77
C LEU A 76 -0.65 5.76 20.95
N LEU A 77 -1.20 4.53 20.95
CA LEU A 77 -1.19 3.64 22.12
C LEU A 77 0.05 2.74 22.16
N SER A 78 0.59 2.37 21.01
CA SER A 78 1.76 1.51 20.88
C SER A 78 2.74 2.09 19.85
N PRO A 79 3.28 3.31 20.10
CA PRO A 79 4.19 3.96 19.18
C PRO A 79 5.42 3.08 18.94
N LEU A 80 5.74 2.87 17.67
CA LEU A 80 7.05 2.34 17.30
C LEU A 80 8.02 3.52 17.20
N GLU A 81 8.89 3.66 18.21
CA GLU A 81 9.96 4.66 18.27
C GLU A 81 11.20 4.15 17.53
N VAL A 82 11.09 4.06 16.20
CA VAL A 82 12.17 3.63 15.32
C VAL A 82 12.50 4.74 14.33
N GLU A 83 13.79 5.00 14.14
CA GLU A 83 14.25 5.99 13.16
C GLU A 83 14.04 5.51 11.71
N SER A 84 14.10 4.19 11.49
CA SER A 84 13.92 3.60 10.18
C SER A 84 13.44 2.15 10.27
N ILE A 85 12.83 1.68 9.19
CA ILE A 85 12.45 0.28 8.98
C ILE A 85 13.18 -0.26 7.75
N PRO A 86 13.76 -1.48 7.81
CA PRO A 86 14.31 -2.12 6.62
C PRO A 86 13.18 -2.35 5.61
N VAL A 87 13.39 -1.91 4.36
CA VAL A 87 12.44 -2.09 3.27
C VAL A 87 13.19 -2.48 2.00
N ARG A 88 12.60 -3.37 1.22
CA ARG A 88 12.86 -3.49 -0.23
C ARG A 88 11.71 -2.76 -0.90
N THR A 89 11.97 -1.78 -1.76
CA THR A 89 10.90 -0.96 -2.36
C THR A 89 10.74 -1.24 -3.83
N LEU A 90 9.49 -1.36 -4.29
CA LEU A 90 9.15 -1.76 -5.67
C LEU A 90 9.77 -0.89 -6.77
N HIS A 91 10.14 0.37 -6.50
CA HIS A 91 10.59 1.28 -7.56
C HIS A 91 11.90 0.85 -8.24
N GLN A 92 12.73 0.06 -7.54
CA GLN A 92 13.93 -0.55 -8.11
C GLN A 92 13.79 -2.07 -8.30
N ASP A 93 12.87 -2.71 -7.57
CA ASP A 93 12.82 -4.18 -7.46
C ASP A 93 11.66 -4.86 -8.24
N LYS A 94 10.57 -4.15 -8.59
CA LYS A 94 9.43 -4.73 -9.34
C LYS A 94 9.12 -3.93 -10.59
N ILE A 95 9.26 -4.58 -11.74
CA ILE A 95 9.01 -3.94 -13.03
C ILE A 95 7.59 -4.21 -13.49
N LYS A 96 6.85 -3.15 -13.83
CA LYS A 96 5.56 -3.28 -14.51
C LYS A 96 5.76 -3.67 -15.96
N VAL A 97 5.23 -4.84 -16.33
CA VAL A 97 5.30 -5.43 -17.67
C VAL A 97 3.92 -5.77 -18.24
N GLY A 98 2.83 -5.61 -17.47
CA GLY A 98 1.46 -5.90 -17.94
C GLY A 98 1.07 -5.22 -19.26
N HIS A 99 1.58 -4.01 -19.52
CA HIS A 99 1.30 -3.23 -20.73
C HIS A 99 2.25 -3.52 -21.90
N LEU A 100 3.23 -4.42 -21.72
CA LEU A 100 4.27 -4.72 -22.69
C LEU A 100 3.97 -6.03 -23.42
N THR A 101 4.47 -6.13 -24.65
CA THR A 101 4.59 -7.43 -25.32
C THR A 101 5.72 -8.26 -24.69
N LEU A 102 5.74 -9.58 -24.96
CA LEU A 102 6.81 -10.48 -24.49
C LEU A 102 8.21 -9.95 -24.85
N THR A 103 8.41 -9.52 -26.10
CA THR A 103 9.70 -9.02 -26.59
C THR A 103 10.11 -7.74 -25.87
N GLU A 104 9.18 -6.80 -25.65
CA GLU A 104 9.47 -5.55 -24.94
C GLU A 104 9.78 -5.78 -23.46
N ALA A 105 9.06 -6.71 -22.81
CA ALA A 105 9.33 -7.08 -21.43
C ALA A 105 10.70 -7.74 -21.27
N ILE A 106 11.10 -8.64 -22.18
CA ILE A 106 12.44 -9.23 -22.20
C ILE A 106 13.50 -8.14 -22.34
N ALA A 107 13.38 -7.28 -23.36
CA ALA A 107 14.35 -6.21 -23.59
C ALA A 107 14.48 -5.28 -22.37
N LYS A 108 13.37 -4.99 -21.69
CA LYS A 108 13.38 -4.19 -20.46
C LYS A 108 14.11 -4.88 -19.32
N LEU A 109 13.79 -6.15 -19.04
CA LEU A 109 14.38 -6.94 -17.96
C LEU A 109 15.86 -7.28 -18.20
N GLU A 110 16.32 -7.35 -19.44
CA GLU A 110 17.76 -7.51 -19.76
C GLU A 110 18.59 -6.27 -19.39
N THR A 111 17.97 -5.08 -19.36
CA THR A 111 18.64 -3.81 -19.07
C THR A 111 18.44 -3.33 -17.64
N GLN A 112 17.54 -3.96 -16.89
CA GLN A 112 17.16 -3.54 -15.55
C GLN A 112 16.96 -4.77 -14.68
N GLU A 113 17.78 -4.90 -13.63
CA GLU A 113 17.59 -5.96 -12.64
C GLU A 113 16.22 -5.83 -11.96
N ALA A 114 15.55 -6.96 -11.79
CA ALA A 114 14.26 -7.04 -11.12
C ALA A 114 14.23 -8.25 -10.20
N VAL A 115 13.57 -8.08 -9.07
CA VAL A 115 13.26 -9.14 -8.12
C VAL A 115 11.99 -9.87 -8.54
N GLY A 116 11.02 -9.13 -9.06
CA GLY A 116 9.76 -9.67 -9.57
C GLY A 116 9.14 -8.75 -10.60
N VAL A 117 8.01 -9.17 -11.17
CA VAL A 117 7.31 -8.39 -12.20
C VAL A 117 5.84 -8.22 -11.88
N ASP A 118 5.27 -7.07 -12.29
CA ASP A 118 3.84 -6.80 -12.29
C ASP A 118 3.25 -7.07 -13.67
N MET A 119 2.42 -8.10 -13.79
CA MET A 119 1.80 -8.47 -15.05
C MET A 119 0.35 -7.98 -15.15
N ASN A 120 -0.22 -7.45 -14.05
CA ASN A 120 -1.54 -6.81 -13.96
C ASN A 120 -2.66 -7.58 -14.69
N GLN A 121 -2.67 -8.92 -14.60
CA GLN A 121 -3.63 -9.82 -15.25
C GLN A 121 -3.73 -9.65 -16.78
N GLN A 122 -2.66 -9.28 -17.48
CA GLN A 122 -2.74 -8.98 -18.92
C GLN A 122 -2.23 -10.11 -19.83
N TRP A 123 -1.45 -11.06 -19.30
CA TRP A 123 -0.69 -11.96 -20.17
C TRP A 123 -1.42 -13.27 -20.47
N SER A 124 -1.16 -13.81 -21.66
CA SER A 124 -1.52 -15.19 -21.99
C SER A 124 -0.63 -16.17 -21.21
N LEU A 125 -1.12 -17.39 -20.94
CA LEU A 125 -0.31 -18.44 -20.31
C LEU A 125 0.98 -18.71 -21.09
N LYS A 126 0.89 -18.73 -22.43
CA LYS A 126 2.04 -18.97 -23.31
C LYS A 126 3.14 -17.92 -23.11
N ASP A 127 2.78 -16.65 -23.13
CA ASP A 127 3.76 -15.57 -23.02
C ASP A 127 4.31 -15.46 -21.60
N ALA A 128 3.46 -15.65 -20.58
CA ALA A 128 3.89 -15.65 -19.19
C ALA A 128 4.88 -16.79 -18.90
N LEU A 129 4.61 -18.00 -19.40
CA LEU A 129 5.56 -19.12 -19.31
C LEU A 129 6.87 -18.82 -20.03
N SER A 130 6.81 -18.22 -21.22
CA SER A 130 8.00 -17.87 -22.00
C SER A 130 8.87 -16.85 -21.26
N LEU A 131 8.25 -15.83 -20.65
CA LEU A 131 8.94 -14.84 -19.83
C LEU A 131 9.58 -15.48 -18.60
N ALA A 132 8.83 -16.32 -17.88
CA ALA A 132 9.30 -16.97 -16.66
C ALA A 132 10.43 -17.98 -16.91
N GLN A 133 10.41 -18.67 -18.04
CA GLN A 133 11.51 -19.52 -18.49
C GLN A 133 12.77 -18.73 -18.84
N HIS A 134 12.59 -17.55 -19.44
CA HIS A 134 13.70 -16.68 -19.81
C HIS A 134 14.38 -16.04 -18.58
N PHE A 135 13.61 -15.70 -17.55
CA PHE A 135 14.11 -15.10 -16.31
C PHE A 135 13.85 -15.98 -15.08
N PRO A 136 14.52 -17.16 -14.95
CA PRO A 136 14.26 -18.11 -13.87
C PRO A 136 14.71 -17.62 -12.48
N HIS A 137 15.40 -16.48 -12.41
CA HIS A 137 15.87 -15.88 -11.16
C HIS A 137 14.85 -14.94 -10.51
N LEU A 138 13.75 -14.58 -11.20
CA LEU A 138 12.70 -13.76 -10.62
C LEU A 138 12.07 -14.49 -9.42
N GLU A 139 12.00 -13.80 -8.28
CA GLU A 139 11.45 -14.32 -7.03
C GLU A 139 9.92 -14.54 -7.15
N TYR A 140 9.21 -13.73 -7.95
CA TYR A 140 7.77 -13.87 -8.16
C TYR A 140 7.22 -13.13 -9.39
N PHE A 141 6.02 -13.56 -9.82
CA PHE A 141 5.18 -12.94 -10.85
C PHE A 141 3.88 -12.49 -10.19
N GLU A 142 3.62 -11.18 -10.19
CA GLU A 142 2.38 -10.63 -9.65
C GLU A 142 1.29 -10.60 -10.71
N GLU A 143 0.16 -11.23 -10.39
CA GLU A 143 -1.03 -11.30 -11.26
C GLU A 143 -0.70 -11.69 -12.71
N PRO A 144 -0.10 -12.88 -12.94
CA PRO A 144 0.52 -13.21 -14.22
C PRO A 144 -0.47 -13.26 -15.37
N LEU A 145 -1.61 -13.93 -15.18
CA LEU A 145 -2.48 -14.33 -16.28
C LEU A 145 -3.75 -13.50 -16.34
N LYS A 146 -4.22 -13.26 -17.57
CA LYS A 146 -5.56 -12.73 -17.82
C LYS A 146 -6.65 -13.75 -17.53
N ALA A 147 -7.87 -13.25 -17.34
CA ALA A 147 -9.05 -14.08 -17.12
C ALA A 147 -9.23 -15.14 -18.22
N GLY A 148 -9.57 -16.36 -17.79
CA GLY A 148 -9.83 -17.51 -18.68
C GLY A 148 -8.61 -18.36 -19.04
N GLU A 149 -7.39 -17.93 -18.73
CA GLU A 149 -6.19 -18.75 -18.88
C GLU A 149 -6.10 -19.84 -17.79
N ASP A 150 -5.45 -20.98 -18.10
CA ASP A 150 -5.28 -22.06 -17.13
C ASP A 150 -4.18 -21.73 -16.12
N GLN A 151 -4.58 -21.18 -14.98
CA GLN A 151 -3.72 -20.82 -13.85
C GLN A 151 -2.96 -22.03 -13.27
N LYS A 152 -3.50 -23.25 -13.39
CA LYS A 152 -2.86 -24.46 -12.85
C LYS A 152 -1.63 -24.85 -13.66
N ALA A 153 -1.54 -24.39 -14.91
CA ALA A 153 -0.43 -24.64 -15.80
C ALA A 153 0.73 -23.64 -15.63
N PHE A 154 0.64 -22.66 -14.72
CA PHE A 154 1.71 -21.72 -14.41
C PHE A 154 2.42 -22.10 -13.09
N PRO A 155 3.59 -22.78 -13.13
CA PRO A 155 4.21 -23.38 -11.93
C PRO A 155 5.09 -22.41 -11.13
N TYR A 156 5.32 -21.20 -11.63
CA TYR A 156 6.24 -20.23 -11.04
C TYR A 156 5.64 -19.55 -9.82
N PRO A 157 6.46 -18.96 -8.92
CA PRO A 157 5.98 -18.24 -7.76
C PRO A 157 5.05 -17.08 -8.11
N VAL A 158 3.86 -17.05 -7.52
CA VAL A 158 2.84 -16.02 -7.77
C VAL A 158 2.60 -15.15 -6.54
N ALA A 159 2.45 -13.85 -6.78
CA ALA A 159 1.83 -12.91 -5.84
C ALA A 159 0.45 -12.49 -6.37
N LEU A 160 -0.55 -12.46 -5.48
CA LEU A 160 -1.93 -12.04 -5.81
C LEU A 160 -2.20 -10.65 -5.23
N ASP A 161 -2.80 -9.76 -6.00
CA ASP A 161 -3.20 -8.39 -5.64
C ASP A 161 -4.69 -8.18 -6.00
N GLU A 162 -4.98 -7.74 -7.23
CA GLU A 162 -6.33 -7.45 -7.69
C GLU A 162 -7.29 -8.63 -7.50
N SER A 163 -6.83 -9.84 -7.78
CA SER A 163 -7.63 -11.06 -7.69
C SER A 163 -8.12 -11.40 -6.27
N LEU A 164 -7.48 -10.84 -5.23
CA LEU A 164 -7.91 -11.04 -3.84
C LEU A 164 -9.24 -10.33 -3.51
N ARG A 165 -9.63 -9.35 -4.32
CA ARG A 165 -10.88 -8.59 -4.16
C ARG A 165 -11.98 -9.04 -5.12
N GLU A 166 -11.64 -9.91 -6.08
CA GLU A 166 -12.53 -10.43 -7.11
C GLU A 166 -12.76 -11.93 -6.87
N GLU A 167 -12.33 -12.78 -7.80
CA GLU A 167 -12.31 -14.22 -7.66
C GLU A 167 -10.87 -14.69 -7.45
N THR A 168 -10.62 -15.43 -6.37
CA THR A 168 -9.27 -15.89 -6.05
C THR A 168 -8.83 -17.01 -7.01
N PRO A 169 -7.78 -16.81 -7.83
CA PRO A 169 -7.31 -17.77 -8.79
C PRO A 169 -6.62 -18.96 -8.13
N HIS A 170 -6.61 -20.08 -8.83
CA HIS A 170 -5.97 -21.32 -8.40
C HIS A 170 -4.62 -21.52 -9.09
N TYR A 171 -3.58 -20.89 -8.55
CA TYR A 171 -2.19 -21.17 -8.93
C TYR A 171 -1.59 -22.26 -8.03
N PRO A 172 -0.70 -23.12 -8.56
CA PRO A 172 -0.05 -24.17 -7.77
C PRO A 172 0.99 -23.65 -6.78
N ASN A 173 1.49 -22.41 -6.97
CA ASN A 173 2.61 -21.86 -6.20
C ASN A 173 2.35 -20.38 -5.83
N VAL A 174 1.30 -20.12 -5.05
CA VAL A 174 1.06 -18.79 -4.48
C VAL A 174 2.01 -18.58 -3.30
N GLN A 175 2.90 -17.58 -3.39
CA GLN A 175 3.88 -17.27 -2.34
C GLN A 175 3.53 -16.02 -1.54
N ALA A 176 2.69 -15.14 -2.08
CA ALA A 176 2.30 -13.92 -1.38
C ALA A 176 0.92 -13.42 -1.77
N HIS A 177 0.26 -12.77 -0.81
CA HIS A 177 -0.86 -11.88 -1.02
C HIS A 177 -0.39 -10.44 -0.83
N VAL A 178 -0.60 -9.61 -1.83
CA VAL A 178 -0.38 -8.16 -1.78
C VAL A 178 -1.58 -7.54 -1.09
N ILE A 179 -1.35 -7.08 0.13
CA ILE A 179 -2.40 -6.49 0.96
C ILE A 179 -2.23 -4.98 0.95
N LYS A 180 -3.28 -4.28 0.52
CA LYS A 180 -3.38 -2.81 0.58
C LYS A 180 -4.36 -2.46 1.70
N PRO A 181 -3.88 -2.05 2.90
CA PRO A 181 -4.76 -1.84 4.06
C PRO A 181 -5.92 -0.89 3.79
N THR A 182 -5.71 0.15 2.98
CA THR A 182 -6.75 1.09 2.52
C THR A 182 -7.90 0.40 1.75
N LEU A 183 -7.64 -0.71 1.06
CA LEU A 183 -8.64 -1.46 0.30
C LEU A 183 -9.18 -2.66 1.09
N SER A 184 -8.36 -3.27 1.95
CA SER A 184 -8.72 -4.49 2.69
C SER A 184 -9.31 -4.22 4.07
N GLY A 185 -9.01 -3.07 4.67
CA GLY A 185 -9.42 -2.71 6.01
C GLY A 185 -8.48 -3.23 7.09
N TYR A 186 -8.90 -3.04 8.34
CA TYR A 186 -8.26 -3.57 9.53
C TYR A 186 -9.32 -4.14 10.50
N PRO A 187 -9.12 -5.30 11.13
CA PRO A 187 -7.94 -6.18 11.05
C PRO A 187 -7.66 -6.69 9.64
N LEU A 188 -6.39 -6.97 9.34
CA LEU A 188 -6.01 -7.53 8.04
C LEU A 188 -6.70 -8.90 7.84
N PRO A 189 -6.89 -9.34 6.58
CA PRO A 189 -7.39 -10.67 6.27
C PRO A 189 -6.56 -11.77 6.96
N GLU A 190 -7.17 -12.93 7.19
CA GLU A 190 -6.48 -14.08 7.77
C GLU A 190 -5.32 -14.54 6.86
N LYS A 191 -4.14 -14.72 7.46
CA LYS A 191 -2.96 -15.16 6.71
C LYS A 191 -3.09 -16.63 6.33
N THR A 192 -3.03 -16.94 5.03
CA THR A 192 -3.00 -18.32 4.55
C THR A 192 -1.65 -18.96 4.92
N LYS A 193 -1.69 -20.19 5.47
CA LYS A 193 -0.48 -20.90 5.88
C LYS A 193 0.46 -21.12 4.69
N GLY A 194 1.71 -20.70 4.83
CA GLY A 194 2.73 -20.83 3.77
C GLY A 194 2.69 -19.73 2.71
N VAL A 195 1.74 -18.78 2.81
CA VAL A 195 1.63 -17.62 1.91
C VAL A 195 1.93 -16.36 2.71
N ASP A 196 2.88 -15.55 2.23
CA ASP A 196 3.25 -14.31 2.90
C ASP A 196 2.31 -13.14 2.61
N PHE A 197 2.42 -12.08 3.41
CA PHE A 197 1.86 -10.79 3.06
C PHE A 197 2.95 -9.87 2.53
N ILE A 198 2.63 -9.16 1.44
CA ILE A 198 3.37 -8.01 0.96
C ILE A 198 2.45 -6.81 1.18
N LEU A 199 2.77 -5.93 2.13
CA LEU A 199 1.97 -4.71 2.29
C LEU A 199 2.34 -3.69 1.23
N SER A 200 1.33 -3.07 0.63
CA SER A 200 1.48 -2.14 -0.47
C SER A 200 0.59 -0.91 -0.28
N SER A 201 1.02 0.20 -0.87
CA SER A 201 0.27 1.46 -0.90
C SER A 201 -0.87 1.44 -1.92
N SER A 202 -1.93 2.18 -1.63
CA SER A 202 -2.95 2.64 -2.58
C SER A 202 -2.82 4.13 -2.87
N TYR A 203 -1.58 4.60 -3.02
CA TYR A 203 -1.22 6.00 -3.22
C TYR A 203 -1.67 6.88 -2.05
N GLU A 204 -1.35 6.46 -0.82
CA GLU A 204 -1.47 7.28 0.38
C GLU A 204 -0.41 8.38 0.40
N SER A 205 -0.58 9.35 1.30
CA SER A 205 0.40 10.37 1.62
C SER A 205 1.59 9.81 2.41
N GLU A 206 2.49 10.70 2.81
CA GLU A 206 3.70 10.37 3.57
C GLU A 206 3.39 9.61 4.87
N ILE A 207 2.28 9.95 5.54
CA ILE A 207 1.90 9.31 6.80
C ILE A 207 1.32 7.91 6.56
N GLY A 208 0.53 7.70 5.50
CA GLY A 208 0.03 6.38 5.15
C GLY A 208 1.14 5.40 4.79
N ILE A 209 2.13 5.85 4.00
CA ILE A 209 3.33 5.05 3.71
C ILE A 209 4.07 4.64 4.98
N TYR A 210 4.23 5.57 5.91
CA TYR A 210 4.81 5.31 7.23
C TYR A 210 4.01 4.26 8.03
N GLN A 211 2.68 4.39 8.07
CA GLN A 211 1.81 3.48 8.80
C GLN A 211 1.87 2.06 8.25
N ILE A 212 1.88 1.91 6.92
CA ILE A 212 1.99 0.61 6.26
C ILE A 212 3.35 -0.03 6.56
N ALA A 213 4.44 0.73 6.48
CA ALA A 213 5.79 0.25 6.82
C ALA A 213 5.87 -0.20 8.29
N LYS A 214 5.33 0.60 9.21
CA LYS A 214 5.24 0.25 10.63
C LYS A 214 4.41 -1.00 10.85
N LEU A 215 3.29 -1.18 10.15
CA LEU A 215 2.48 -2.39 10.26
C LEU A 215 3.26 -3.62 9.81
N ALA A 216 3.97 -3.56 8.69
CA ALA A 216 4.81 -4.66 8.22
C ALA A 216 5.88 -5.06 9.26
N PHE A 217 6.51 -4.06 9.88
CA PHE A 217 7.49 -4.29 10.95
C PHE A 217 6.84 -4.89 12.21
N ARG A 218 5.67 -4.39 12.66
CA ARG A 218 4.93 -4.94 13.80
C ARG A 218 4.56 -6.41 13.59
N LEU A 219 4.18 -6.76 12.36
CA LEU A 219 3.80 -8.12 11.99
C LEU A 219 5.00 -9.03 11.70
N ASN A 220 6.24 -8.51 11.81
CA ASN A 220 7.47 -9.22 11.48
C ASN A 220 7.39 -9.90 10.10
N LEU A 221 6.87 -9.19 9.12
CA LEU A 221 6.75 -9.71 7.75
C LEU A 221 8.14 -9.90 7.13
N PRO A 222 8.31 -10.93 6.27
CA PRO A 222 9.57 -11.12 5.58
C PRO A 222 9.87 -9.91 4.68
N LEU A 223 11.16 -9.61 4.53
CA LEU A 223 11.63 -8.49 3.72
C LEU A 223 11.50 -8.80 2.22
N LYS A 224 10.26 -8.74 1.72
CA LYS A 224 9.92 -8.79 0.30
C LYS A 224 9.77 -7.36 -0.27
N PRO A 225 9.90 -7.16 -1.59
CA PRO A 225 9.64 -5.86 -2.21
C PRO A 225 8.22 -5.35 -1.87
N MET A 226 8.13 -4.17 -1.25
CA MET A 226 6.89 -3.54 -0.79
C MET A 226 6.55 -2.31 -1.61
N GLY A 227 5.26 -2.11 -1.90
CA GLY A 227 4.76 -0.99 -2.70
C GLY A 227 4.69 0.33 -1.96
N LEU A 228 5.79 0.73 -1.32
CA LEU A 228 5.89 1.95 -0.51
C LEU A 228 6.55 3.11 -1.24
N GLY A 229 7.02 2.89 -2.47
CA GLY A 229 7.75 3.89 -3.25
C GLY A 229 6.86 4.85 -4.02
N THR A 230 5.66 5.21 -3.56
CA THR A 230 4.69 6.01 -4.33
C THR A 230 4.82 7.52 -4.11
N CYS A 231 5.55 7.98 -3.09
CA CYS A 231 5.64 9.41 -2.75
C CYS A 231 6.13 10.32 -3.89
N HIS A 232 6.98 9.81 -4.80
CA HIS A 232 7.49 10.55 -5.96
C HIS A 232 6.41 10.92 -7.00
N LEU A 233 5.21 10.34 -6.89
CA LEU A 233 4.07 10.65 -7.77
C LEU A 233 3.32 11.92 -7.35
N PHE A 234 3.66 12.49 -6.19
CA PHE A 234 3.07 13.73 -5.69
C PHE A 234 4.04 14.91 -5.90
N GLU A 235 3.49 16.08 -6.22
CA GLU A 235 4.30 17.27 -6.53
C GLU A 235 4.73 18.08 -5.29
N ASP A 236 4.11 17.83 -4.14
CA ASP A 236 4.34 18.59 -2.90
C ASP A 236 4.51 17.67 -1.67
N SER A 237 4.23 18.16 -0.46
CA SER A 237 4.13 17.34 0.75
C SER A 237 3.09 17.90 1.72
N LEU A 238 2.40 17.04 2.46
CA LEU A 238 1.47 17.48 3.53
C LEU A 238 2.20 17.85 4.82
N PHE A 239 3.38 17.28 5.03
CA PHE A 239 4.20 17.49 6.23
C PHE A 239 5.51 18.21 5.89
N GLU A 240 6.07 18.90 6.87
CA GLU A 240 7.37 19.60 6.73
C GLU A 240 8.53 18.64 6.44
N GLU A 241 8.50 17.48 7.09
CA GLU A 241 9.45 16.39 6.90
C GLU A 241 8.73 15.20 6.25
N THR A 242 9.42 14.49 5.36
CA THR A 242 8.88 13.33 4.65
C THR A 242 9.77 12.09 4.83
N PRO A 243 9.22 10.87 4.75
CA PRO A 243 10.01 9.65 4.77
C PRO A 243 11.07 9.64 3.66
N GLN A 244 12.25 9.11 3.99
CA GLN A 244 13.40 9.07 3.09
C GLN A 244 13.85 7.64 2.88
N LEU A 245 13.82 7.17 1.62
CA LEU A 245 14.34 5.87 1.25
C LEU A 245 15.85 5.97 0.96
N LYS A 246 16.68 5.36 1.82
CA LYS A 246 18.15 5.35 1.65
C LYS A 246 18.72 4.03 2.14
N HIS A 247 19.63 3.43 1.36
CA HIS A 247 20.35 2.20 1.73
C HIS A 247 19.45 1.03 2.19
N GLY A 248 18.34 0.77 1.48
CA GLY A 248 17.42 -0.33 1.82
C GLY A 248 16.62 -0.11 3.11
N LYS A 249 16.50 1.15 3.56
CA LYS A 249 15.74 1.54 4.74
C LYS A 249 14.86 2.74 4.45
N LEU A 250 13.68 2.74 5.04
CA LEU A 250 12.77 3.88 5.05
C LEU A 250 12.94 4.61 6.37
N TYR A 251 13.57 5.77 6.31
CA TYR A 251 13.78 6.67 7.45
C TYR A 251 12.56 7.56 7.63
N PHE A 252 12.15 7.77 8.88
CA PHE A 252 10.96 8.55 9.20
C PHE A 252 11.31 9.90 9.81
N PRO A 253 10.44 10.92 9.62
CA PRO A 253 10.53 12.16 10.35
C PRO A 253 10.60 11.94 11.86
N LYS A 254 11.37 12.76 12.58
CA LYS A 254 11.36 12.75 14.04
C LYS A 254 10.03 13.28 14.60
N LYS A 255 9.38 14.16 13.85
CA LYS A 255 8.08 14.73 14.19
C LYS A 255 7.25 14.94 12.92
N TRP A 256 5.99 14.55 13.00
CA TRP A 256 4.99 14.84 11.97
C TRP A 256 4.42 16.25 12.19
N SER A 257 4.97 17.24 11.49
CA SER A 257 4.51 18.64 11.50
C SER A 257 3.67 18.90 10.25
N LEU A 258 2.35 18.97 10.42
CA LEU A 258 1.40 19.18 9.32
C LEU A 258 1.44 20.63 8.82
N LYS A 259 1.50 20.81 7.50
CA LYS A 259 1.38 22.11 6.83
C LYS A 259 -0.09 22.51 6.78
N THR A 260 -0.51 23.36 7.71
CA THR A 260 -1.94 23.71 7.86
C THR A 260 -2.54 24.39 6.64
N GLU A 261 -1.72 25.04 5.81
CA GLU A 261 -2.12 25.64 4.53
C GLU A 261 -2.41 24.60 3.43
N LYS A 262 -2.02 23.33 3.63
CA LYS A 262 -2.26 22.23 2.70
C LYS A 262 -3.53 21.44 2.99
N VAL A 263 -4.22 21.77 4.08
CA VAL A 263 -5.39 21.00 4.54
C VAL A 263 -6.55 21.91 4.94
N GLN A 264 -7.75 21.37 4.89
CA GLN A 264 -8.93 21.95 5.50
C GLN A 264 -9.20 21.24 6.82
N VAL A 265 -9.36 22.01 7.90
CA VAL A 265 -9.81 21.47 9.19
C VAL A 265 -11.30 21.16 9.09
N ILE A 266 -11.67 19.89 9.29
CA ILE A 266 -13.07 19.46 9.27
C ILE A 266 -13.66 19.38 10.68
N LEU A 267 -12.87 18.86 11.62
CA LEU A 267 -13.29 18.63 12.99
C LEU A 267 -12.08 18.82 13.92
N ASP A 268 -12.32 19.43 15.08
CA ASP A 268 -11.33 19.57 16.16
C ASP A 268 -12.05 19.56 17.51
N GLU A 269 -12.10 18.41 18.18
CA GLU A 269 -12.94 18.20 19.35
C GLU A 269 -12.24 17.41 20.47
N CYS A 270 -12.75 17.55 21.69
CA CYS A 270 -12.39 16.67 22.80
C CYS A 270 -13.34 15.46 22.82
N VAL A 271 -12.77 14.26 22.81
CA VAL A 271 -13.42 12.96 22.88
C VAL A 271 -13.17 12.32 24.25
#